data_AF-B4LSY9-F1
#
_entry.id   AF-B4LSY9-F1
#
_cell.length_a   1.000
_cell.length_b   1.000
_cell.length_c   1.000
_cell.angle_alpha   90.00
_cell.angle_beta   90.00
_cell.angle_gamma   90.00
#
_symmetry.space_group_name_H-M   'P 1'
#
loop_
_entity.id
_entity.type
_entity.pdbx_description
1 polymer ?
#
loop_
_entity_poly.entity_id
_entity_poly.type
_entity_poly.pdbx_seq_one_letter_code
_entity_poly.pdbx_strand_id
1 'polypeptide(L)' 'MHRLVLFPRHTNKETRDNTINLIHMFRDYLHYHIKCSKAYIHSRMRAKTSDFLKVLNRARPESKTTEKKTITGRTFIRKE' A
#
# COMPACT_ATOMS: atom_id res chain seq x y z
N MET A 1 -23.86 0.31 -19.95
CA MET A 1 -24.46 -1.00 -19.67
C MET A 1 -23.49 -2.06 -20.16
N HIS A 2 -22.96 -2.92 -19.28
CA HIS A 2 -22.06 -4.00 -19.69
C HIS A 2 -22.89 -5.09 -20.38
N ARG A 3 -22.57 -5.44 -21.64
CA ARG A 3 -23.30 -6.45 -22.41
C ARG A 3 -22.66 -7.82 -22.20
N LEU A 4 -23.40 -8.74 -21.59
CA LEU A 4 -23.05 -10.16 -21.51
C LEU A 4 -23.83 -10.90 -22.62
N VAL A 5 -23.16 -11.80 -23.35
CA VAL A 5 -23.80 -12.63 -24.39
C VAL A 5 -24.08 -14.01 -23.80
N LEU A 6 -25.36 -14.36 -23.66
CA LEU A 6 -25.80 -15.64 -23.10
C LEU A 6 -26.14 -16.63 -24.20
N PHE A 7 -25.52 -17.80 -24.13
CA PHE A 7 -25.84 -18.97 -24.96
C PHE A 7 -26.78 -19.94 -24.24
N PRO A 8 -27.45 -20.88 -24.94
CA PRO A 8 -28.42 -21.83 -24.35
C PRO A 8 -27.90 -22.62 -23.14
N ARG A 9 -26.58 -22.86 -23.05
CA ARG A 9 -25.95 -23.51 -21.89
C ARG A 9 -26.05 -22.70 -20.59
N HIS A 10 -26.22 -21.38 -20.67
CA HIS A 10 -26.32 -20.46 -19.52
C HIS A 10 -27.77 -20.23 -19.08
N THR A 11 -28.74 -20.60 -19.93
CA THR A 11 -30.18 -20.44 -19.67
C THR A 11 -30.88 -21.78 -19.48
N ASN A 12 -30.14 -22.89 -19.43
CA ASN A 12 -30.70 -24.21 -19.12
C ASN A 12 -31.32 -24.20 -17.71
N LYS A 13 -32.32 -25.05 -17.49
CA LYS A 13 -33.12 -25.02 -16.25
C LYS A 13 -32.27 -25.23 -14.98
N GLU A 14 -31.18 -25.98 -15.11
CA GLU A 14 -30.27 -26.32 -14.01
C GLU A 14 -29.35 -25.15 -13.60
N THR A 15 -28.87 -24.34 -14.55
CA THR A 15 -27.89 -23.26 -14.28
C THR A 15 -28.49 -21.86 -14.32
N ARG A 16 -29.76 -21.72 -14.74
CA ARG A 16 -30.44 -20.44 -14.91
C ARG A 16 -30.42 -19.59 -13.64
N ASP A 17 -30.78 -20.16 -12.50
CA ASP A 17 -30.91 -19.40 -11.25
C ASP A 17 -29.53 -18.90 -10.75
N ASN A 18 -28.50 -19.72 -10.90
CA ASN A 18 -27.11 -19.32 -10.62
C ASN A 18 -26.65 -18.20 -11.57
N THR A 19 -26.93 -18.34 -12.87
CA THR A 19 -26.59 -17.32 -13.88
C THR A 19 -27.27 -15.99 -13.58
N ILE A 20 -28.54 -16.01 -13.17
CA ILE A 20 -29.27 -14.81 -12.76
C ILE A 20 -28.59 -14.13 -11.58
N ASN A 21 -28.24 -14.89 -10.53
CA ASN A 21 -27.57 -14.35 -9.33
C ASN A 21 -26.21 -13.72 -9.66
N LEU A 22 -25.40 -14.39 -10.47
CA LEU A 22 -24.09 -13.89 -10.88
C LEU A 22 -24.19 -12.60 -11.70
N ILE A 23 -25.16 -12.51 -12.63
CA ILE A 23 -25.37 -11.32 -13.45
C ILE A 23 -25.91 -10.16 -12.61
N HIS A 24 -26.85 -10.42 -11.70
CA HIS A 24 -27.39 -9.38 -10.79
C HIS A 24 -26.28 -8.78 -9.92
N MET A 25 -25.36 -9.61 -9.42
CA MET A 25 -24.27 -9.15 -8.56
C MET A 25 -23.03 -8.65 -9.31
N PHE A 26 -22.94 -8.84 -10.63
CA PHE A 26 -21.73 -8.59 -11.41
C PHE A 26 -21.19 -7.17 -11.21
N ARG A 27 -22.06 -6.15 -11.24
CA ARG A 27 -21.65 -4.75 -11.12
C ARG A 27 -20.97 -4.49 -9.77
N ASP A 28 -21.60 -4.93 -8.70
CA ASP A 28 -21.10 -4.68 -7.35
C ASP A 28 -19.86 -5.52 -7.06
N TYR A 29 -19.81 -6.75 -7.58
CA TYR A 29 -18.62 -7.60 -7.54
C TYR A 29 -17.42 -6.96 -8.27
N LEU A 30 -17.64 -6.42 -9.48
CA LEU A 30 -16.60 -5.73 -10.23
C LEU A 30 -16.11 -4.48 -9.50
N HIS A 31 -17.04 -3.65 -9.01
CA HIS A 31 -16.69 -2.45 -8.25
C HIS A 31 -15.95 -2.78 -6.95
N TYR A 32 -16.33 -3.85 -6.27
CA TYR A 32 -15.63 -4.36 -5.10
C TYR A 32 -14.17 -4.71 -5.45
N HIS A 33 -13.94 -5.50 -6.50
CA HIS A 33 -12.58 -5.89 -6.91
C HIS A 33 -11.71 -4.72 -7.37
N ILE A 34 -12.29 -3.70 -8.02
CA ILE A 34 -11.58 -2.46 -8.35
C ILE A 34 -11.14 -1.73 -7.06
N LYS A 35 -12.04 -1.61 -6.08
CA LYS A 35 -11.72 -0.98 -4.79
C LYS A 35 -10.66 -1.77 -4.02
N CYS A 36 -10.77 -3.10 -3.99
CA CYS A 36 -9.77 -3.98 -3.37
C CYS A 36 -8.40 -3.85 -4.05
N SER A 37 -8.36 -3.84 -5.38
CA SER A 37 -7.11 -3.63 -6.15
C SER A 37 -6.48 -2.29 -5.82
N LYS A 38 -7.28 -1.21 -5.73
CA LYS A 38 -6.80 0.11 -5.31
C LYS A 38 -6.23 0.08 -3.90
N ALA A 39 -6.91 -0.54 -2.94
CA ALA A 39 -6.44 -0.67 -1.57
C ALA A 39 -5.12 -1.46 -1.49
N TYR A 40 -5.00 -2.54 -2.27
CA TYR A 40 -3.78 -3.32 -2.36
C TYR A 40 -2.60 -2.51 -2.90
N ILE A 41 -2.80 -1.79 -4.01
CA ILE A 41 -1.79 -0.89 -4.57
C ILE A 41 -1.40 0.20 -3.56
N HIS A 42 -2.36 0.80 -2.86
CA HIS A 42 -2.09 1.75 -1.78
C HIS A 42 -1.21 1.15 -0.68
N SER A 43 -1.50 -0.07 -0.22
CA SER A 43 -0.67 -0.75 0.78
C SER A 43 0.75 -1.00 0.28
N ARG A 44 0.92 -1.36 -1.00
CA ARG A 44 2.24 -1.55 -1.61
C ARG A 44 3.01 -0.24 -1.74
N MET A 45 2.35 0.83 -2.16
CA MET A 45 2.95 2.17 -2.20
C MET A 45 3.42 2.60 -0.81
N ARG A 46 2.59 2.45 0.24
CA ARG A 46 2.97 2.79 1.62
C ARG A 46 4.19 2.01 2.09
N ALA A 47 4.26 0.70 1.79
CA ALA A 47 5.43 -0.11 2.15
C ALA A 47 6.69 0.45 1.48
N LYS A 48 6.63 0.77 0.18
CA LYS A 48 7.78 1.33 -0.54
C LYS A 48 8.17 2.73 -0.02
N THR A 49 7.19 3.58 0.30
CA THR A 49 7.44 4.89 0.92
C THR A 49 8.14 4.74 2.28
N SER A 50 7.75 3.76 3.10
CA SER A 50 8.43 3.47 4.36
C SER A 50 9.91 3.13 4.14
N ASP A 51 10.22 2.32 3.11
CA ASP A 51 11.60 1.99 2.77
C ASP A 51 12.39 3.22 2.30
N PHE A 52 11.78 4.09 1.49
CA PHE A 52 12.42 5.35 1.11
C PHE A 52 12.69 6.28 2.29
N LEU A 53 11.76 6.36 3.26
CA LEU A 53 11.95 7.14 4.48
C LEU A 53 13.13 6.61 5.32
N LYS A 54 13.33 5.29 5.39
CA LYS A 54 14.51 4.71 6.08
C LYS A 54 15.81 5.15 5.40
N VAL A 55 15.85 5.13 4.07
CA VAL A 55 17.02 5.58 3.30
C VAL A 55 17.31 7.06 3.57
N LEU A 56 16.28 7.91 3.54
CA LEU A 56 16.40 9.34 3.84
C LEU A 56 16.90 9.59 5.27
N ASN A 57 16.35 8.89 6.24
CA ASN A 57 16.76 9.02 7.64
C ASN A 57 18.22 8.58 7.85
N ARG A 58 18.67 7.52 7.16
CA ARG A 58 20.07 7.09 7.18
C ARG A 58 21.01 8.08 6.49
N ALA A 59 20.54 8.77 5.45
CA ALA A 59 21.32 9.76 4.74
C ALA A 59 21.49 11.07 5.53
N ARG A 60 20.66 11.29 6.56
CA ARG A 60 20.81 12.45 7.45
C ARG A 60 22.11 12.27 8.23
N PRO A 61 23.10 13.16 8.11
CA PRO A 61 24.31 13.08 8.90
C PRO A 61 23.93 13.10 10.37
N GLU A 62 24.37 12.12 11.16
CA GLU A 62 24.32 12.29 12.61
C GLU A 62 25.09 13.58 12.91
N SER A 63 24.48 14.48 13.67
CA SER A 63 25.20 15.62 14.23
C SER A 63 26.31 14.99 15.05
N LYS A 64 27.54 14.96 14.49
CA LYS A 64 28.75 14.51 15.18
C LYS A 64 28.64 15.11 16.56
N THR A 65 28.57 14.24 17.56
CA THR A 65 28.62 14.54 18.99
C THR A 65 29.19 15.93 19.16
N THR A 66 28.33 16.91 19.47
CA THR A 66 28.77 18.27 19.71
C THR A 66 29.83 18.12 20.79
N GLU A 67 31.11 18.26 20.42
CA GLU A 67 32.17 18.36 21.40
C GLU A 67 31.68 19.45 22.33
N LYS A 68 31.40 19.10 23.59
CA LYS A 68 31.02 20.09 24.61
C LYS A 68 32.27 20.92 24.88
N LYS A 69 32.56 21.85 23.96
CA LYS A 69 33.55 22.89 24.18
C LYS A 69 32.93 23.81 25.22
N THR A 70 33.66 24.04 26.30
CA THR A 70 33.36 25.15 27.19
C THR A 70 33.39 26.44 26.37
N ILE A 71 32.68 27.49 26.81
CA ILE A 71 32.54 28.79 26.13
C ILE A 71 33.88 29.38 25.62
N THR A 72 35.01 28.94 26.15
CA THR A 72 36.38 29.35 25.79
C THR A 72 37.13 28.39 24.85
N GLY A 73 36.47 27.39 24.26
CA GLY A 73 37.02 26.54 23.19
C GLY A 73 38.06 25.49 23.60
N ARG A 74 38.27 25.24 24.90
CA ARG A 74 39.23 24.23 25.39
C ARG A 74 38.57 22.88 25.64
N THR A 75 39.18 21.81 25.13
CA THR A 75 38.75 20.43 25.36
C THR A 75 39.06 20.00 26.79
N PHE A 76 38.08 19.46 27.50
CA PHE A 76 38.24 18.98 28.88
C PHE A 76 38.99 17.63 28.88
N ILE A 77 40.28 17.65 29.20
CA ILE A 77 41.09 16.43 29.38
C ILE A 77 40.98 16.04 30.85
N ARG A 78 40.27 14.95 31.16
CA ARG A 78 40.28 14.34 32.50
C ARG A 78 41.51 13.43 32.58
N LYS A 79 42.56 13.86 33.27
CA LYS A 79 43.62 12.95 33.73
C LYS A 79 43.09 12.18 34.95
N GLU A 80 43.46 10.91 34.99
CA GLU A 80 43.14 9.91 36.02
C GLU A 80 43.43 10.42 37.44
#